data_AF-A0A349DDM4-F1
#
_entry.id   AF-A0A349DDM4-F1
#
_cell.length_a   1.000
_cell.length_b   1.000
_cell.length_c   1.000
_cell.angle_alpha   90.00
_cell.angle_beta   90.00
_cell.angle_gamma   90.00
#
_symmetry.space_group_name_H-M   'P 1'
#
loop_
_entity.id
_entity.type
_entity.pdbx_description
1 polymer ?
#
loop_
_entity_poly.entity_id
_entity_poly.type
_entity_poly.pdbx_seq_one_letter_code
_entity_poly.pdbx_strand_id
1 'polypeptide(L)'
;MSLHEKICSGEEKLSLVGLGYVGMPIAVAFAGKGVKVIGFDLNKEKIELYKNGVDPTHEVGNEVIKNTSVDFTADEKRLQEARFHIVAVPTPVNTDH
;
A
#
# COMPACT_ATOMS: atom_id res chain seq x y z
N MET A 1 6.85 17.94 -16.88
CA MET A 1 7.41 17.12 -15.78
C MET A 1 7.23 15.65 -16.11
N SER A 2 8.26 14.85 -15.86
CA SER A 2 8.20 13.39 -15.95
C SER A 2 7.25 12.81 -14.89
N LEU A 3 6.80 11.57 -15.09
CA LEU A 3 5.96 10.88 -14.12
C LEU A 3 6.63 10.79 -12.74
N HIS A 4 7.94 10.53 -12.70
CA HIS A 4 8.72 10.52 -11.46
C HIS A 4 8.61 11.86 -10.71
N GLU A 5 8.84 12.99 -11.38
CA GLU A 5 8.74 14.31 -10.78
C GLU A 5 7.33 14.59 -10.22
N LYS A 6 6.28 14.17 -10.94
CA LYS A 6 4.88 14.32 -10.51
C LYS A 6 4.52 13.47 -9.28
N ILE A 7 5.10 12.28 -9.16
CA ILE A 7 4.93 11.41 -7.98
C ILE A 7 5.67 12.03 -6.78
N CYS A 8 6.90 12.50 -6.99
CA CYS A 8 7.69 13.15 -5.94
C CYS A 8 7.08 14.47 -5.45
N SER A 9 6.39 15.22 -6.32
CA SER A 9 5.67 16.44 -5.93
C SER A 9 4.28 16.18 -5.35
N GLY A 10 3.80 14.93 -5.38
CA GLY A 10 2.45 14.55 -4.94
C GLY A 10 1.32 14.99 -5.88
N GLU A 11 1.63 15.39 -7.12
CA GLU A 11 0.63 15.64 -8.17
C GLU A 11 -0.03 14.32 -8.60
N GLU A 12 0.75 13.24 -8.69
CA GLU A 12 0.29 11.91 -9.08
C GLU A 12 0.48 10.89 -7.95
N LYS A 13 -0.41 9.89 -7.89
CA LYS A 13 -0.38 8.85 -6.87
C LYS A 13 0.34 7.58 -7.35
N LEU A 14 0.91 6.87 -6.38
CA LEU A 14 1.39 5.50 -6.52
C LEU A 14 0.40 4.56 -5.83
N SER A 15 0.14 3.39 -6.41
CA SER A 15 -0.55 2.32 -5.69
C SER A 15 0.38 1.18 -5.37
N LEU A 16 0.15 0.55 -4.23
CA LEU A 16 0.79 -0.69 -3.86
C LEU A 16 -0.28 -1.78 -3.68
N VAL A 17 -0.20 -2.81 -4.52
CA VAL A 17 -1.14 -3.94 -4.60
C VAL A 17 -0.56 -5.13 -3.84
N GLY A 18 -1.25 -5.53 -2.76
CA GLY A 18 -0.81 -6.53 -1.80
C GLY A 18 -0.14 -5.88 -0.60
N LEU A 19 -0.79 -5.93 0.57
CA LEU A 19 -0.30 -5.35 1.82
C LEU A 19 0.08 -6.46 2.80
N GLY A 20 0.98 -7.33 2.35
CA GLY A 20 1.62 -8.36 3.18
C GLY A 20 3.05 -7.97 3.56
N TYR A 21 3.86 -9.00 3.85
CA TYR A 21 5.25 -8.90 4.27
C TYR A 21 6.10 -7.90 3.44
N VAL A 22 6.04 -8.02 2.11
CA VAL A 22 6.83 -7.15 1.22
C VAL A 22 6.15 -5.79 1.00
N GLY A 23 4.85 -5.84 0.75
CA GLY A 23 4.11 -4.66 0.31
C GLY A 23 4.00 -3.57 1.37
N MET A 24 3.67 -3.95 2.61
CA MET A 24 3.42 -2.98 3.67
C MET A 24 4.64 -2.09 3.96
N PRO A 25 5.85 -2.63 4.20
CA PRO A 25 7.05 -1.81 4.38
C PRO A 25 7.32 -0.86 3.21
N ILE A 26 7.08 -1.29 1.97
CA ILE A 26 7.28 -0.47 0.77
C ILE A 26 6.28 0.70 0.75
N ALA A 27 4.99 0.44 1.00
CA ALA A 27 3.97 1.49 1.04
C ALA A 27 4.29 2.55 2.10
N VAL A 28 4.64 2.11 3.31
CA VAL A 28 5.04 3.00 4.41
C VAL A 28 6.29 3.81 4.05
N ALA A 29 7.30 3.18 3.43
CA ALA A 29 8.53 3.89 3.05
C ALA A 29 8.26 5.01 2.04
N PHE A 30 7.42 4.79 1.03
CA PHE A 30 7.04 5.83 0.07
C PHE A 30 6.18 6.93 0.73
N ALA A 31 5.21 6.54 1.56
CA ALA A 31 4.38 7.48 2.31
C ALA A 31 5.23 8.38 3.22
N GLY A 32 6.25 7.82 3.90
CA GLY A 32 7.22 8.56 4.72
C GLY A 32 8.13 9.50 3.94
N LYS A 33 8.21 9.37 2.61
CA LYS A 33 8.87 10.33 1.71
C LYS A 33 7.93 11.41 1.17
N GLY A 34 6.68 11.44 1.61
CA GLY A 34 5.67 12.40 1.17
C GLY A 34 4.94 12.00 -0.12
N VAL A 35 5.15 10.78 -0.62
CA VAL A 35 4.41 10.28 -1.79
C VAL A 35 2.97 9.94 -1.39
N LYS A 36 2.01 10.29 -2.24
CA LYS A 36 0.62 9.86 -2.07
C LYS A 36 0.48 8.38 -2.47
N VAL A 37 0.32 7.50 -1.48
CA VAL A 37 0.25 6.05 -1.67
C VAL A 37 -1.17 5.53 -1.43
N ILE A 38 -1.70 4.79 -2.39
CA ILE A 38 -2.90 3.96 -2.23
C ILE A 38 -2.46 2.54 -1.90
N GLY A 39 -2.70 2.10 -0.66
CA GLY A 39 -2.46 0.72 -0.25
C GLY A 39 -3.69 -0.14 -0.52
N PHE A 40 -3.59 -1.09 -1.43
CA PHE A 40 -4.70 -1.98 -1.79
C PHE A 40 -4.44 -3.43 -1.41
N ASP A 41 -5.43 -4.08 -0.80
CA ASP A 41 -5.45 -5.52 -0.55
C ASP A 41 -6.90 -6.03 -0.66
N LEU A 42 -7.08 -7.25 -1.20
CA LEU A 42 -8.40 -7.87 -1.35
C LEU A 42 -9.03 -8.26 0.00
N ASN A 43 -8.19 -8.49 1.02
CA ASN A 43 -8.67 -8.84 2.35
C ASN A 43 -9.20 -7.59 3.07
N LYS A 44 -10.54 -7.47 3.10
CA LYS A 44 -11.25 -6.35 3.75
C LYS A 44 -10.99 -6.28 5.25
N GLU A 45 -10.93 -7.40 5.95
CA GLU A 45 -10.66 -7.43 7.39
C GLU A 45 -9.28 -6.86 7.70
N LYS A 46 -8.27 -7.23 6.90
CA LYS A 46 -6.91 -6.71 6.99
C LYS A 46 -6.87 -5.19 6.78
N ILE A 47 -7.60 -4.70 5.77
CA ILE A 47 -7.71 -3.25 5.52
C ILE A 47 -8.33 -2.51 6.70
N GLU A 48 -9.39 -3.05 7.31
CA GLU A 48 -10.00 -2.43 8.48
C GLU A 48 -9.07 -2.45 9.70
N LEU A 49 -8.24 -3.48 9.89
CA LEU A 49 -7.19 -3.46 10.92
C LEU A 49 -6.19 -2.33 10.69
N TYR A 50 -5.71 -2.15 9.45
CA TYR A 50 -4.80 -1.05 9.12
C TYR A 50 -5.43 0.32 9.36
N LYS A 51 -6.69 0.53 8.95
CA LYS A 51 -7.42 1.77 9.21
C LYS A 51 -7.60 2.05 10.71
N ASN A 52 -7.67 1.00 11.53
CA ASN A 52 -7.75 1.10 12.99
C ASN A 52 -6.37 1.21 13.66
N GLY A 53 -5.28 1.38 12.91
CA GLY A 53 -3.94 1.54 13.47
C GLY A 53 -3.30 0.23 13.93
N VAL A 54 -3.79 -0.92 13.47
CA VAL A 54 -3.27 -2.25 13.82
C VAL A 54 -2.52 -2.83 12.63
N ASP A 55 -1.30 -3.33 12.88
CA ASP A 55 -0.49 -4.07 11.92
C ASP A 55 -0.68 -5.59 12.08
N PRO A 56 -1.57 -6.24 11.29
CA PRO A 56 -1.70 -7.70 11.24
C PRO A 56 -0.49 -8.45 10.69
N THR A 57 0.48 -7.78 10.08
CA THR A 57 1.67 -8.44 9.51
C THR A 57 2.85 -8.47 10.47
N HIS A 58 2.85 -7.58 11.47
CA HIS A 58 3.96 -7.37 12.41
C HIS A 58 5.27 -6.87 11.77
N GLU A 59 5.22 -6.35 10.54
CA GLU A 59 6.41 -5.90 9.80
C GLU A 59 6.85 -4.47 10.13
N VAL A 60 5.89 -3.58 10.36
CA VAL A 60 6.15 -2.15 10.59
C VAL A 60 5.68 -1.70 11.98
N GLY A 61 4.72 -2.42 12.56
CA GLY A 61 4.19 -2.17 13.89
C GLY A 61 3.05 -1.14 13.93
N ASN A 62 2.19 -1.27 14.95
CA ASN A 62 0.98 -0.47 15.12
C ASN A 62 1.26 1.05 15.13
N GLU A 63 2.33 1.48 15.78
CA GLU A 63 2.68 2.91 15.83
C GLU A 63 3.02 3.47 14.45
N VAL A 64 3.64 2.68 13.58
CA VAL A 64 3.91 3.12 12.20
C VAL A 64 2.61 3.18 11.40
N ILE A 65 1.72 2.18 11.53
CA ILE A 65 0.41 2.20 10.86
C ILE A 65 -0.45 3.38 11.32
N LYS A 66 -0.46 3.72 12.61
CA LYS A 66 -1.22 4.88 13.12
C LYS A 66 -0.73 6.22 12.55
N ASN A 67 0.57 6.32 12.27
CA ASN A 67 1.21 7.58 11.87
C ASN A 67 1.48 7.68 10.37
N THR A 68 1.19 6.64 9.59
CA THR A 68 1.44 6.64 8.15
C THR A 68 0.35 7.40 7.38
N SER A 69 0.71 7.93 6.22
CA SER A 69 -0.21 8.59 5.28
C SER A 69 -0.70 7.67 4.16
N VAL A 70 -0.43 6.36 4.25
CA VAL A 70 -0.96 5.37 3.30
C VAL A 70 -2.48 5.36 3.35
N ASP A 71 -3.09 5.47 2.18
CA ASP A 71 -4.53 5.42 2.01
C ASP A 71 -4.98 3.97 1.77
N PHE A 72 -5.41 3.30 2.84
CA PHE A 72 -5.77 1.87 2.81
C PHE A 72 -7.17 1.64 2.22
N THR A 73 -7.27 0.73 1.25
CA THR A 73 -8.53 0.40 0.59
C THR A 73 -8.60 -1.07 0.15
N ALA A 74 -9.83 -1.61 0.13
CA ALA A 74 -10.15 -2.88 -0.53
C ALA A 74 -10.99 -2.68 -1.81
N ASP A 75 -11.22 -1.43 -2.23
CA ASP A 75 -11.91 -1.09 -3.48
C ASP A 75 -10.90 -0.96 -4.62
N GLU A 76 -10.92 -1.91 -5.55
CA GLU A 76 -10.03 -1.95 -6.70
C GLU A 76 -10.22 -0.78 -7.66
N LYS A 77 -11.38 -0.12 -7.66
CA LYS A 77 -11.64 1.04 -8.54
C LYS A 77 -10.71 2.20 -8.21
N ARG A 78 -10.27 2.29 -6.96
CA ARG A 78 -9.33 3.32 -6.49
C ARG A 78 -7.94 3.19 -7.10
N LEU A 79 -7.59 2.02 -7.65
CA LEU A 79 -6.34 1.86 -8.39
C LEU A 79 -6.27 2.81 -9.60
N GLN A 80 -7.41 3.21 -10.18
CA GLN A 80 -7.46 4.16 -11.29
C GLN A 80 -6.97 5.58 -10.90
N GLU A 81 -6.94 5.90 -9.61
CA GLU A 81 -6.41 7.17 -9.10
C GLU A 81 -4.86 7.23 -9.13
N ALA A 82 -4.19 6.10 -9.36
CA ALA A 82 -2.73 6.01 -9.44
C ALA A 82 -2.24 5.89 -10.89
N ARG A 83 -1.03 6.40 -11.14
CA ARG A 83 -0.36 6.31 -12.45
C ARG A 83 0.78 5.29 -12.47
N PHE A 84 1.20 4.82 -11.31
CA PHE A 84 2.25 3.83 -11.14
C PHE A 84 1.79 2.79 -10.12
N HIS A 85 1.94 1.51 -10.48
CA HIS A 85 1.49 0.39 -9.65
C HIS A 85 2.68 -0.49 -9.29
N ILE A 86 2.89 -0.70 -7.98
CA ILE A 86 3.77 -1.74 -7.47
C ILE A 86 2.90 -2.94 -7.10
N VAL A 87 3.22 -4.12 -7.63
CA VAL A 87 2.48 -5.36 -7.35
C VAL A 87 3.35 -6.29 -6.52
N ALA A 88 2.95 -6.53 -5.27
CA ALA A 88 3.63 -7.33 -4.27
C ALA A 88 2.69 -8.44 -3.74
N VAL A 89 2.10 -9.20 -4.65
CA VAL A 89 1.21 -10.33 -4.34
C VAL A 89 1.99 -11.66 -4.34
N PRO A 90 1.52 -12.69 -3.62
CA PRO A 90 2.12 -14.02 -3.68
C PRO A 90 2.15 -14.56 -5.12
N THR A 91 3.26 -15.21 -5.47
CA THR A 91 3.42 -15.95 -6.73
C THR A 91 3.67 -17.42 -6.39
N PRO A 92 2.65 -18.15 -5.90
CA PRO A 92 2.83 -19.53 -5.48
C PRO A 92 3.28 -20.39 -6.67
N VAL A 93 4.30 -21.22 -6.45
CA VAL A 93 4.87 -22.11 -7.47
C VAL A 93 4.11 -23.44 -7.59
N ASN A 94 3.33 -23.80 -6.58
CA ASN A 94 2.39 -24.93 -6.59
C ASN A 94 1.00 -24.40 -6.22
N THR A 95 -0.06 -24.96 -6.79
CA THR A 95 -1.40 -24.81 -6.21
C THR A 95 -1.36 -25.39 -4.80
N ASP A 96 -1.49 -24.55 -3.79
CA ASP A 96 -1.66 -24.99 -2.41
C ASP A 96 -2.77 -26.06 -2.38
N HIS A 97 -2.40 -27.27 -1.92
CA HIS A 97 -3.32 -28.40 -1.74
C HIS A 97 -4.14 -28.23 -0.46
#